data_AF-V2XEI0-F1
#
_entry.id   AF-V2XEI0-F1
#
_cell.length_a   1.000
_cell.length_b   1.000
_cell.length_c   1.000
_cell.angle_alpha   90.00
_cell.angle_beta   90.00
_cell.angle_gamma   90.00
#
_symmetry.space_group_name_H-M   'P 1'
#
loop_
_entity.id
_entity.type
_entity.pdbx_description
1 polymer ?
#
loop_
_entity_poly.entity_id
_entity_poly.type
_entity_poly.pdbx_seq_one_letter_code
_entity_poly.pdbx_strand_id
1 'polypeptide(L)'
;MTIPRSVRMSLYGFILATGICQTVIASYLAAYSWRDQKDLDYARHYLPYFSVVAAVLGMMSWIWTSVLLSYNNKPLSSRRLAFVLPHVISFLIMAVLWLAVGIMFLTDLRYSCTSGVGSEGLFQAWCGLGATVGALALLLCLLSTGTTFSVYWVAKKSGGLHCKLLAQDGDLIYLHKTQVGPMPSATKVRTTLYSVILVFGLAQNILACFATVFSNFVAGDRIPSVVFGSLATLTSLLTWILASVLLSYNRRPFITRNLTKASTHFGVYTALSLLWLAIMIMFLTQVRVNCGAINDLNPCPTYIPATAMSFVLCILLGVTAAYIYMRTKKCGGTLSSSNVAEFDGEKYGDMELHGAQQSNA
;
A
#
# COMPACT_ATOMS: atom_id res chain seq x y z
N MET A 1 6.86 17.86 -26.57
CA MET A 1 6.32 16.70 -25.82
C MET A 1 6.60 16.86 -24.33
N THR A 2 5.55 17.15 -23.56
CA THR A 2 5.49 17.13 -22.09
C THR A 2 5.21 15.69 -21.65
N ILE A 3 5.84 15.23 -20.57
CA ILE A 3 5.53 13.90 -20.01
C ILE A 3 4.16 14.02 -19.31
N PRO A 4 3.17 13.19 -19.67
CA PRO A 4 1.86 13.25 -19.05
C PRO A 4 1.94 13.09 -17.53
N ARG A 5 1.11 13.84 -16.78
CA ARG A 5 1.00 13.68 -15.33
C ARG A 5 0.73 12.24 -14.92
N SER A 6 -0.05 11.51 -15.71
CA SER A 6 -0.35 10.09 -15.49
C SER A 6 0.91 9.24 -15.41
N VAL A 7 1.90 9.45 -16.29
CA VAL A 7 3.17 8.70 -16.28
C VAL A 7 3.94 8.91 -14.97
N ARG A 8 4.04 10.16 -14.51
CA ARG A 8 4.70 10.46 -13.22
C ARG A 8 3.97 9.78 -12.06
N MET A 9 2.64 9.87 -12.02
CA MET A 9 1.84 9.23 -10.97
C MET A 9 2.01 7.71 -10.97
N SER A 10 2.04 7.08 -12.15
CA SER A 10 2.29 5.65 -12.30
C SER A 10 3.67 5.26 -11.77
N LEU A 11 4.72 6.00 -12.12
CA LEU A 11 6.08 5.74 -11.63
C LEU A 11 6.17 5.80 -10.09
N TYR A 12 5.54 6.80 -9.46
CA TYR A 12 5.50 6.91 -8.00
C TYR A 12 4.72 5.74 -7.39
N GLY A 13 3.61 5.35 -8.03
CA GLY A 13 2.82 4.19 -7.63
C GLY A 13 3.63 2.89 -7.69
N PHE A 14 4.40 2.67 -8.76
CA PHE A 14 5.28 1.51 -8.89
C PHE A 14 6.38 1.50 -7.83
N ILE A 15 7.08 2.62 -7.62
CA ILE A 15 8.11 2.72 -6.55
C ILE A 15 7.50 2.41 -5.18
N LEU A 16 6.32 2.95 -4.90
CA LEU A 16 5.61 2.72 -3.64
C LEU A 16 5.26 1.24 -3.46
N ALA A 17 4.66 0.61 -4.48
CA ALA A 17 4.31 -0.81 -4.45
C ALA A 17 5.54 -1.72 -4.30
N THR A 18 6.58 -1.50 -5.12
CA THR A 18 7.82 -2.28 -5.07
C THR A 18 8.55 -2.06 -3.75
N GLY A 19 8.55 -0.84 -3.20
CA GLY A 19 9.17 -0.52 -1.90
C GLY A 19 8.49 -1.26 -0.74
N ILE A 20 7.16 -1.40 -0.80
CA ILE A 20 6.43 -2.24 0.15
C ILE A 20 6.83 -3.71 -0.01
N CYS A 21 6.77 -4.26 -1.22
CA CYS A 21 7.16 -5.66 -1.47
C CYS A 21 8.60 -5.95 -0.99
N GLN A 22 9.52 -5.01 -1.24
CA GLN A 22 10.90 -5.10 -0.78
C GLN A 22 11.00 -5.13 0.74
N THR A 23 10.29 -4.23 1.44
CA THR A 23 10.24 -4.19 2.91
C THR A 23 9.85 -5.55 3.48
N VAL A 24 8.86 -6.17 2.86
CA VAL A 24 8.23 -7.43 3.28
C VAL A 24 9.16 -8.60 3.09
N ILE A 25 9.63 -8.79 1.86
CA ILE A 25 10.45 -9.94 1.50
C ILE A 25 11.82 -9.84 2.18
N ALA A 26 12.40 -8.64 2.28
CA ALA A 26 13.67 -8.44 2.98
C ALA A 26 13.53 -8.64 4.50
N SER A 27 12.43 -8.18 5.12
CA SER A 27 12.18 -8.48 6.54
C SER A 27 12.02 -9.98 6.78
N TYR A 28 11.39 -10.69 5.84
CA TYR A 28 11.25 -12.14 5.88
C TYR A 28 12.60 -12.83 5.81
N LEU A 29 13.40 -12.47 4.81
CA LEU A 29 14.74 -13.04 4.64
C LEU A 29 15.63 -12.76 5.84
N ALA A 30 15.53 -11.57 6.45
CA ALA A 30 16.25 -11.22 7.67
C ALA A 30 15.84 -12.10 8.85
N ALA A 31 14.55 -12.13 9.20
CA ALA A 31 14.04 -12.92 10.32
C ALA A 31 14.37 -14.41 10.17
N TYR A 32 14.29 -14.88 8.93
CA TYR A 32 14.66 -16.24 8.59
C TYR A 32 16.16 -16.45 8.85
N SER A 33 17.04 -15.65 8.26
CA SER A 33 18.51 -15.85 8.29
C SER A 33 19.11 -15.77 9.69
N TRP A 34 18.53 -14.96 10.55
CA TRP A 34 18.88 -14.92 11.97
C TRP A 34 18.61 -16.22 12.72
N ARG A 35 17.63 -17.01 12.28
CA ARG A 35 17.30 -18.29 12.92
C ARG A 35 18.33 -19.37 12.60
N ASP A 36 18.69 -19.49 11.32
CA ASP A 36 19.59 -20.51 10.79
C ASP A 36 21.05 -20.28 11.22
N GLN A 37 21.38 -19.05 11.61
CA GLN A 37 22.73 -18.66 12.05
C GLN A 37 23.18 -19.36 13.35
N LYS A 38 22.27 -19.98 14.11
CA LYS A 38 22.63 -20.70 15.35
C LYS A 38 23.33 -22.04 15.11
N ASP A 39 23.12 -22.67 13.96
CA ASP A 39 23.54 -24.06 13.72
C ASP A 39 24.64 -24.20 12.65
N LEU A 40 24.98 -23.13 11.90
CA LEU A 40 25.91 -23.18 10.77
C LEU A 40 27.15 -22.28 10.99
N ASP A 41 28.32 -22.93 11.00
CA ASP A 41 29.63 -22.29 11.09
C ASP A 41 29.85 -21.22 10.00
N TYR A 42 30.10 -19.99 10.48
CA TYR A 42 30.80 -18.83 9.90
C TYR A 42 30.54 -18.33 8.46
N ALA A 43 30.14 -19.14 7.48
CA ALA A 43 30.18 -18.75 6.06
C ALA A 43 29.03 -17.83 5.59
N ARG A 44 27.98 -17.62 6.39
CA ARG A 44 26.75 -16.88 5.99
C ARG A 44 26.52 -15.56 6.74
N HIS A 45 27.60 -14.87 7.13
CA HIS A 45 27.51 -13.77 8.10
C HIS A 45 26.71 -12.54 7.63
N TYR A 46 26.63 -12.21 6.35
CA TYR A 46 26.16 -10.88 5.91
C TYR A 46 24.71 -10.81 5.44
N LEU A 47 24.14 -11.91 4.93
CA LEU A 47 22.77 -11.97 4.44
C LEU A 47 21.70 -11.45 5.43
N PRO A 48 21.72 -11.79 6.74
CA PRO A 48 20.76 -11.25 7.70
C PRO A 48 20.85 -9.72 7.80
N TYR A 49 22.06 -9.17 7.87
CA TYR A 49 22.27 -7.73 7.96
C TYR A 49 21.83 -7.02 6.68
N PHE A 50 22.18 -7.56 5.51
CA PHE A 50 21.76 -6.98 4.22
C PHE A 50 20.24 -6.96 4.07
N SER A 51 19.58 -8.00 4.57
CA SER A 51 18.12 -8.12 4.56
C SER A 51 17.46 -7.11 5.50
N VAL A 52 18.02 -6.87 6.69
CA VAL A 52 17.55 -5.78 7.58
C VAL A 52 17.73 -4.41 6.92
N VAL A 53 18.90 -4.15 6.33
CA VAL A 53 19.17 -2.89 5.62
C VAL A 53 18.19 -2.67 4.47
N ALA A 54 17.96 -3.70 3.64
CA ALA A 54 17.00 -3.64 2.55
C ALA A 54 15.56 -3.43 3.04
N ALA A 55 15.18 -4.03 4.17
CA ALA A 55 13.86 -3.83 4.77
C ALA A 55 13.66 -2.39 5.24
N VAL A 56 14.63 -1.84 5.99
CA VAL A 56 14.57 -0.46 6.50
C VAL A 56 14.56 0.55 5.35
N LEU A 57 15.44 0.37 4.35
CA LEU A 57 15.45 1.22 3.16
C LEU A 57 14.16 1.10 2.34
N GLY A 58 13.58 -0.10 2.26
CA GLY A 58 12.27 -0.36 1.67
C GLY A 58 11.20 0.51 2.34
N MET A 59 11.18 0.47 3.67
CA MET A 59 10.24 1.19 4.49
C MET A 59 10.35 2.70 4.33
N MET A 60 11.58 3.22 4.46
CA MET A 60 11.84 4.64 4.24
C MET A 60 11.45 5.07 2.82
N SER A 61 11.67 4.21 1.81
CA SER A 61 11.39 4.52 0.41
C SER A 61 9.90 4.68 0.13
N TRP A 62 9.05 3.75 0.58
CA TRP A 62 7.62 3.87 0.31
C TRP A 62 6.95 4.95 1.16
N ILE A 63 7.41 5.17 2.40
CA ILE A 63 6.93 6.30 3.24
C ILE A 63 7.27 7.63 2.55
N TRP A 64 8.53 7.82 2.16
CA TRP A 64 8.97 9.07 1.54
C TRP A 64 8.31 9.30 0.17
N THR A 65 8.18 8.25 -0.64
CA THR A 65 7.45 8.32 -1.92
C THR A 65 5.99 8.70 -1.72
N SER A 66 5.34 8.21 -0.66
CA SER A 66 3.97 8.61 -0.28
C SER A 66 3.87 10.11 0.05
N VAL A 67 4.84 10.64 0.78
CA VAL A 67 4.92 12.06 1.12
C VAL A 67 5.09 12.90 -0.16
N LEU A 68 6.05 12.54 -1.01
CA LEU A 68 6.28 13.22 -2.28
C LEU A 68 5.04 13.16 -3.19
N LEU A 69 4.37 12.01 -3.28
CA LEU A 69 3.14 11.84 -4.06
C LEU A 69 2.01 12.76 -3.55
N SER A 70 1.87 12.90 -2.23
CA SER A 70 0.88 13.80 -1.61
C SER A 70 1.14 15.27 -1.98
N TYR A 71 2.40 15.69 -2.00
CA TYR A 71 2.76 17.05 -2.42
C TYR A 71 2.66 17.26 -3.93
N ASN A 72 2.96 16.24 -4.74
CA ASN A 72 2.74 16.27 -6.18
C ASN A 72 1.25 16.50 -6.53
N ASN A 73 0.33 16.07 -5.67
CA ASN A 73 -1.11 16.31 -5.84
C ASN A 73 -1.58 17.68 -5.34
N LYS A 74 -0.71 18.51 -4.75
CA LYS A 74 -1.03 19.84 -4.20
C LYS A 74 -0.25 20.94 -4.93
N PRO A 75 -0.57 21.22 -6.21
CA PRO A 75 0.14 22.18 -7.07
C PRO A 75 0.34 23.56 -6.44
N LEU A 76 -0.70 24.03 -5.76
CA LEU A 76 -0.78 25.40 -5.25
C LEU A 76 -0.11 25.55 -3.89
N SER A 77 0.39 24.45 -3.30
CA SER A 77 1.13 24.50 -2.05
C SER A 77 2.35 25.43 -2.19
N SER A 78 2.55 26.30 -1.20
CA SER A 78 3.76 27.12 -1.07
C SER A 78 4.93 26.34 -0.47
N ARG A 79 4.70 25.09 -0.03
CA ARG A 79 5.74 24.29 0.65
C ARG A 79 6.83 23.88 -0.32
N ARG A 80 8.08 23.86 0.19
CA ARG A 80 9.29 23.46 -0.57
C ARG A 80 9.16 22.10 -1.24
N LEU A 81 8.42 21.14 -0.65
CA LEU A 81 8.22 19.80 -1.21
C LEU A 81 7.33 19.75 -2.48
N ALA A 82 6.68 20.84 -2.88
CA ALA A 82 5.93 20.90 -4.15
C ALA A 82 6.79 21.34 -5.36
N PHE A 83 8.04 21.73 -5.10
CA PHE A 83 9.00 22.12 -6.14
C PHE A 83 9.67 20.90 -6.75
N VAL A 84 10.10 21.00 -8.00
CA VAL A 84 10.71 19.87 -8.72
C VAL A 84 12.00 19.36 -8.05
N LEU A 85 12.84 20.28 -7.57
CA LEU A 85 14.15 19.95 -7.02
C LEU A 85 14.13 18.84 -5.93
N PRO A 86 13.30 18.92 -4.87
CA PRO A 86 13.18 17.84 -3.88
C PRO A 86 12.87 16.46 -4.47
N HIS A 87 12.00 16.38 -5.49
CA HIS A 87 11.66 15.10 -6.11
C HIS A 87 12.87 14.52 -6.85
N VAL A 88 13.57 15.34 -7.64
CA VAL A 88 14.77 14.93 -8.37
C VAL A 88 15.84 14.43 -7.40
N ILE A 89 16.17 15.22 -6.37
CA ILE A 89 17.19 14.84 -5.39
C ILE A 89 16.80 13.55 -4.65
N SER A 90 15.55 13.45 -4.22
CA SER A 90 15.07 12.28 -3.47
C SER A 90 15.20 10.99 -4.26
N PHE A 91 14.70 10.97 -5.50
CA PHE A 91 14.75 9.76 -6.33
C PHE A 91 16.17 9.46 -6.83
N LEU A 92 17.02 10.47 -6.99
CA LEU A 92 18.44 10.26 -7.29
C LEU A 92 19.15 9.54 -6.13
N ILE A 93 18.95 10.01 -4.89
CA ILE A 93 19.51 9.36 -3.70
C ILE A 93 18.97 7.94 -3.57
N MET A 94 17.66 7.73 -3.75
CA MET A 94 17.06 6.39 -3.73
C MET A 94 17.67 5.48 -4.81
N ALA A 95 17.88 5.97 -6.02
CA ALA A 95 18.48 5.17 -7.09
C ALA A 95 19.87 4.66 -6.69
N VAL A 96 20.73 5.53 -6.15
CA VAL A 96 22.08 5.15 -5.70
C VAL A 96 22.04 4.16 -4.55
N LEU A 97 21.19 4.39 -3.54
CA LEU A 97 21.04 3.49 -2.39
C LEU A 97 20.55 2.10 -2.84
N TRP A 98 19.56 2.04 -3.72
CA TRP A 98 19.01 0.78 -4.22
C TRP A 98 19.96 0.03 -5.13
N LEU A 99 20.78 0.75 -5.92
CA LEU A 99 21.86 0.14 -6.69
C LEU A 99 22.88 -0.54 -5.75
N ALA A 100 23.30 0.15 -4.68
CA ALA A 100 24.22 -0.41 -3.70
C ALA A 100 23.66 -1.68 -3.05
N VAL A 101 22.40 -1.65 -2.58
CA VAL A 101 21.72 -2.83 -2.02
C VAL A 101 21.63 -3.97 -3.04
N GLY A 102 21.29 -3.68 -4.30
CA GLY A 102 21.25 -4.68 -5.36
C GLY A 102 22.61 -5.37 -5.57
N ILE A 103 23.69 -4.59 -5.63
CA ILE A 103 25.07 -5.12 -5.76
C ILE A 103 25.46 -5.95 -4.54
N MET A 104 25.12 -5.52 -3.33
CA MET A 104 25.39 -6.25 -2.09
C MET A 104 24.77 -7.65 -2.13
N PHE A 105 23.47 -7.75 -2.48
CA PHE A 105 22.77 -9.03 -2.60
C PHE A 105 23.34 -9.90 -3.71
N LEU A 106 23.58 -9.34 -4.91
CA LEU A 106 24.13 -10.13 -6.02
C LEU A 106 25.53 -10.67 -5.72
N THR A 107 26.34 -9.90 -4.98
CA THR A 107 27.67 -10.33 -4.56
C THR A 107 27.58 -11.46 -3.54
N ASP A 108 26.75 -11.30 -2.50
CA ASP A 108 26.57 -12.33 -1.47
C ASP A 108 25.98 -13.63 -2.04
N LEU A 109 24.96 -13.53 -2.90
CA LEU A 109 24.30 -14.68 -3.52
C LEU A 109 25.28 -15.57 -4.29
N ARG A 110 26.28 -14.99 -4.95
CA ARG A 110 27.29 -15.77 -5.68
C ARG A 110 28.04 -16.70 -4.72
N TYR A 111 28.41 -16.22 -3.54
CA TYR A 111 29.09 -17.04 -2.54
C TYR A 111 28.09 -18.00 -1.87
N SER A 112 27.00 -17.46 -1.32
CA SER A 112 26.00 -18.19 -0.56
C SER A 112 25.32 -19.32 -1.34
N CYS A 113 25.13 -19.16 -2.66
CA CYS A 113 24.43 -20.14 -3.50
C CYS A 113 25.33 -21.15 -4.22
N THR A 114 26.64 -20.96 -4.23
CA THR A 114 27.58 -21.90 -4.88
C THR A 114 28.23 -22.86 -3.90
N SER A 115 28.35 -22.50 -2.62
CA SER A 115 29.04 -23.29 -1.61
C SER A 115 28.16 -24.28 -0.84
N GLY A 116 26.87 -24.40 -1.15
CA GLY A 116 25.93 -25.27 -0.43
C GLY A 116 25.89 -26.70 -0.97
N VAL A 117 26.57 -27.63 -0.29
CA VAL A 117 26.47 -29.10 -0.51
C VAL A 117 25.30 -29.73 0.29
N GLY A 118 24.47 -28.93 0.95
CA GLY A 118 23.32 -29.43 1.71
C GLY A 118 22.13 -29.76 0.81
N SER A 119 21.74 -31.03 0.72
CA SER A 119 20.64 -31.54 -0.11
C SER A 119 19.23 -31.19 0.40
N GLU A 120 19.09 -30.20 1.28
CA GLU A 120 17.80 -29.85 1.88
C GLU A 120 17.14 -28.71 1.09
N GLY A 121 15.85 -28.88 0.75
CA GLY A 121 15.06 -27.90 -0.01
C GLY A 121 15.02 -26.49 0.62
N LEU A 122 15.42 -26.38 1.88
CA LEU A 122 15.66 -25.12 2.57
C LEU A 122 16.66 -24.23 1.81
N PHE A 123 17.80 -24.78 1.38
CA PHE A 123 18.88 -24.04 0.72
C PHE A 123 18.42 -23.27 -0.53
N GLN A 124 17.60 -23.93 -1.36
CA GLN A 124 17.07 -23.32 -2.58
C GLN A 124 16.14 -22.14 -2.30
N ALA A 125 15.36 -22.21 -1.22
CA ALA A 125 14.46 -21.13 -0.83
C ALA A 125 15.21 -19.86 -0.44
N TRP A 126 16.32 -19.98 0.31
CA TRP A 126 17.16 -18.84 0.69
C TRP A 126 17.74 -18.12 -0.52
N CYS A 127 18.31 -18.89 -1.44
CA CYS A 127 18.87 -18.37 -2.67
C CYS A 127 17.81 -17.67 -3.53
N GLY A 128 16.63 -18.29 -3.66
CA GLY A 128 15.52 -17.68 -4.37
C GLY A 128 15.04 -16.37 -3.73
N LEU A 129 14.92 -16.33 -2.41
CA LEU A 129 14.50 -15.12 -1.68
C LEU A 129 15.54 -14.02 -1.76
N GLY A 130 16.82 -14.33 -1.53
CA GLY A 130 17.91 -13.35 -1.66
C GLY A 130 18.00 -12.81 -3.10
N ALA A 131 17.86 -13.67 -4.11
CA ALA A 131 17.80 -13.25 -5.52
C ALA A 131 16.60 -12.34 -5.78
N THR A 132 15.44 -12.63 -5.19
CA THR A 132 14.24 -11.80 -5.29
C THR A 132 14.45 -10.43 -4.65
N VAL A 133 15.03 -10.36 -3.45
CA VAL A 133 15.36 -9.11 -2.75
C VAL A 133 16.37 -8.28 -3.55
N GLY A 134 17.39 -8.92 -4.12
CA GLY A 134 18.36 -8.27 -5.00
C GLY A 134 17.72 -7.73 -6.29
N ALA A 135 16.87 -8.52 -6.94
CA ALA A 135 16.16 -8.12 -8.15
C ALA A 135 15.19 -6.96 -7.92
N LEU A 136 14.45 -6.98 -6.81
CA LEU A 136 13.56 -5.89 -6.41
C LEU A 136 14.33 -4.62 -6.06
N ALA A 137 15.50 -4.73 -5.43
CA ALA A 137 16.39 -3.58 -5.21
C ALA A 137 16.84 -2.96 -6.54
N LEU A 138 17.26 -3.76 -7.53
CA LEU A 138 17.61 -3.26 -8.86
C LEU A 138 16.41 -2.65 -9.59
N LEU A 139 15.21 -3.24 -9.46
CA LEU A 139 13.99 -2.67 -10.02
C LEU A 139 13.67 -1.31 -9.39
N LEU A 140 13.81 -1.16 -8.07
CA LEU A 140 13.65 0.12 -7.37
C LEU A 140 14.69 1.15 -7.84
N CYS A 141 15.93 0.74 -8.10
CA CYS A 141 16.95 1.59 -8.70
C CYS A 141 16.51 2.10 -10.09
N LEU A 142 16.06 1.20 -10.98
CA LEU A 142 15.61 1.57 -12.32
C LEU A 142 14.39 2.49 -12.30
N LEU A 143 13.39 2.19 -11.47
CA LEU A 143 12.20 3.03 -11.31
C LEU A 143 12.54 4.41 -10.75
N SER A 144 13.44 4.48 -9.75
CA SER A 144 13.89 5.75 -9.17
C SER A 144 14.69 6.58 -10.18
N THR A 145 15.55 5.93 -10.98
CA THR A 145 16.28 6.59 -12.07
C THR A 145 15.32 7.11 -13.14
N GLY A 146 14.37 6.30 -13.58
CA GLY A 146 13.35 6.69 -14.55
C GLY A 146 12.48 7.85 -14.06
N THR A 147 12.14 7.87 -12.77
CA THR A 147 11.40 8.97 -12.14
C THR A 147 12.24 10.24 -12.08
N THR A 148 13.49 10.14 -11.66
CA THR A 148 14.45 11.25 -11.63
C THR A 148 14.60 11.88 -13.01
N PHE A 149 14.87 11.05 -14.03
CA PHE A 149 14.99 11.48 -15.42
C PHE A 149 13.72 12.15 -15.92
N SER A 150 12.56 11.53 -15.70
CA SER A 150 11.27 12.06 -16.15
C SER A 150 10.97 13.43 -15.52
N VAL A 151 11.18 13.55 -14.21
CA VAL A 151 10.94 14.81 -13.48
C VAL A 151 11.94 15.89 -13.89
N TYR A 152 13.23 15.54 -14.02
CA TYR A 152 14.29 16.46 -14.46
C TYR A 152 14.05 16.97 -15.88
N TRP A 153 13.73 16.08 -16.82
CA TRP A 153 13.46 16.43 -18.20
C TRP A 153 12.29 17.41 -18.32
N VAL A 154 11.24 17.17 -17.54
CA VAL A 154 10.07 18.05 -17.46
C VAL A 154 10.44 19.43 -16.89
N ALA A 155 11.29 19.49 -15.87
CA ALA A 155 11.80 20.73 -15.28
C ALA A 155 12.63 21.54 -16.27
N LYS A 156 13.56 20.89 -16.99
CA LYS A 156 14.41 21.53 -18.00
C LYS A 156 13.58 22.24 -19.07
N LYS A 157 12.43 21.66 -19.44
CA LYS A 157 11.52 22.25 -20.45
C LYS A 157 10.61 23.37 -19.93
N SER A 158 10.48 23.58 -18.62
CA SER A 158 9.51 24.54 -18.04
C SER A 158 10.13 25.65 -17.20
N GLY A 159 11.38 26.00 -17.48
CA GLY A 159 12.05 27.12 -16.83
C GLY A 159 12.91 26.75 -15.64
N GLY A 160 13.21 25.45 -15.44
CA GLY A 160 14.24 24.98 -14.52
C GLY A 160 13.72 24.27 -13.27
N LEU A 161 14.64 23.93 -12.37
CA LEU A 161 14.40 23.09 -11.19
C LEU A 161 13.61 23.79 -10.07
N HIS A 162 13.53 25.13 -10.12
CA HIS A 162 12.79 25.96 -9.16
C HIS A 162 11.32 26.15 -9.54
N CYS A 163 10.84 25.57 -10.65
CA CYS A 163 9.43 25.62 -11.01
C CYS A 163 8.60 24.63 -10.17
N LYS A 164 7.31 24.94 -9.99
CA LYS A 164 6.33 24.03 -9.38
C LYS A 164 5.88 22.98 -10.40
N LEU A 165 5.77 21.71 -9.98
CA LEU A 165 5.55 20.54 -10.87
C LEU A 165 4.31 20.60 -11.77
N LEU A 166 3.36 21.49 -11.46
CA LEU A 166 2.03 21.58 -12.05
C LEU A 166 1.70 22.97 -12.62
N ALA A 167 2.59 23.96 -12.53
CA ALA A 167 2.45 25.21 -13.31
C ALA A 167 2.54 24.97 -14.83
N GLN A 168 2.77 23.72 -15.23
CA GLN A 168 3.07 23.27 -16.57
C GLN A 168 1.86 22.66 -17.31
N ASP A 169 0.78 22.30 -16.60
CA ASP A 169 -0.52 21.94 -17.19
C ASP A 169 -1.43 23.18 -17.13
N GLY A 170 -1.12 24.19 -17.94
CA GLY A 170 -1.72 25.53 -17.91
C GLY A 170 -3.25 25.57 -17.97
N ASP A 171 -3.89 24.55 -18.55
CA ASP A 171 -5.35 24.49 -18.72
C ASP A 171 -6.11 24.03 -17.46
N LEU A 172 -5.47 23.31 -16.52
CA LEU A 172 -6.16 22.80 -15.33
C LEU A 172 -6.23 23.81 -14.17
N ILE A 173 -5.35 24.82 -14.16
CA ILE A 173 -5.27 25.78 -13.05
C ILE A 173 -6.47 26.73 -13.04
N TYR A 174 -6.97 27.13 -14.22
CA TYR A 174 -8.14 28.01 -14.33
C TYR A 174 -9.45 27.31 -13.94
N LEU A 175 -9.60 26.02 -14.23
CA LEU A 175 -10.77 25.23 -13.85
C LEU A 175 -10.77 24.82 -12.36
N HIS A 176 -9.59 24.67 -11.74
CA HIS A 176 -9.53 24.21 -10.35
C HIS A 176 -9.63 25.34 -9.31
N LYS A 177 -9.26 26.57 -9.68
CA LYS A 177 -9.28 27.72 -8.76
C LYS A 177 -10.71 28.21 -8.42
N THR A 178 -11.70 27.84 -9.23
CA THR A 178 -13.10 28.26 -9.06
C THR A 178 -14.00 27.27 -8.30
N GLN A 179 -13.53 26.06 -7.97
CA GLN A 179 -14.43 25.01 -7.43
C GLN A 179 -14.01 24.28 -6.14
N VAL A 180 -12.81 24.51 -5.58
CA VAL A 180 -12.38 23.73 -4.41
C VAL A 180 -12.57 24.51 -3.11
N GLY A 181 -13.82 24.54 -2.63
CA GLY A 181 -14.10 24.86 -1.23
C GLY A 181 -13.45 23.83 -0.28
N PRO A 182 -13.36 24.14 1.04
CA PRO A 182 -12.87 23.17 2.02
C PRO A 182 -13.66 21.85 1.91
N MET A 183 -12.95 20.71 1.91
CA MET A 183 -13.60 19.41 1.78
C MET A 183 -14.68 19.27 2.87
N PRO A 184 -15.90 18.85 2.49
CA PRO A 184 -16.95 18.52 3.44
C PRO A 184 -16.45 17.52 4.49
N SER A 185 -16.95 17.65 5.72
CA SER A 185 -16.56 16.77 6.83
C SER A 185 -16.82 15.29 6.49
N ALA A 186 -17.88 15.01 5.73
CA ALA A 186 -18.27 13.66 5.36
C ALA A 186 -17.26 12.99 4.41
N THR A 187 -16.82 13.68 3.37
CA THR A 187 -15.77 13.22 2.45
C THR A 187 -14.48 12.92 3.21
N LYS A 188 -14.09 13.80 4.15
CA LYS A 188 -12.84 13.68 4.91
C LYS A 188 -12.84 12.43 5.78
N VAL A 189 -13.92 12.17 6.52
CA VAL A 189 -14.06 10.97 7.35
C VAL A 189 -13.97 9.72 6.48
N ARG A 190 -14.72 9.66 5.38
CA ARG A 190 -14.74 8.52 4.47
C ARG A 190 -13.40 8.24 3.81
N THR A 191 -12.72 9.28 3.32
CA THR A 191 -11.36 9.16 2.78
C THR A 191 -10.40 8.64 3.85
N THR A 192 -10.52 9.11 5.09
CA THR A 192 -9.70 8.63 6.21
C THR A 192 -9.94 7.14 6.44
N LEU A 193 -11.19 6.71 6.55
CA LEU A 193 -11.55 5.30 6.73
C LEU A 193 -10.98 4.41 5.61
N TYR A 194 -11.13 4.82 4.34
CA TYR A 194 -10.61 4.04 3.21
C TYR A 194 -9.09 3.98 3.22
N SER A 195 -8.41 5.09 3.55
CA SER A 195 -6.95 5.11 3.66
C SER A 195 -6.45 4.21 4.79
N VAL A 196 -7.13 4.19 5.95
CA VAL A 196 -6.77 3.28 7.05
C VAL A 196 -6.99 1.82 6.63
N ILE A 197 -8.12 1.49 5.99
CA ILE A 197 -8.37 0.14 5.43
C ILE A 197 -7.27 -0.26 4.45
N LEU A 198 -6.78 0.65 3.60
CA LEU A 198 -5.68 0.37 2.67
C LEU A 198 -4.39 0.03 3.41
N VAL A 199 -4.04 0.78 4.46
CA VAL A 199 -2.83 0.51 5.26
C VAL A 199 -2.93 -0.84 5.97
N PHE A 200 -4.06 -1.12 6.62
CA PHE A 200 -4.25 -2.39 7.34
C PHE A 200 -4.38 -3.58 6.38
N GLY A 201 -5.06 -3.41 5.24
CA GLY A 201 -5.17 -4.45 4.22
C GLY A 201 -3.82 -4.75 3.57
N LEU A 202 -2.94 -3.77 3.47
CA LEU A 202 -1.57 -4.01 3.04
C LEU A 202 -0.78 -4.75 4.13
N ALA A 203 -0.80 -4.25 5.38
CA ALA A 203 -0.11 -4.87 6.50
C ALA A 203 -0.54 -6.33 6.74
N GLN A 204 -1.82 -6.64 6.57
CA GLN A 204 -2.32 -8.00 6.70
C GLN A 204 -1.95 -8.89 5.51
N ASN A 205 -1.84 -8.35 4.29
CA ASN A 205 -1.36 -9.11 3.15
C ASN A 205 0.06 -9.62 3.41
N ILE A 206 0.88 -8.72 3.95
CA ILE A 206 2.24 -8.99 4.39
C ILE A 206 2.22 -10.12 5.41
N LEU A 207 1.59 -9.92 6.56
CA LEU A 207 1.56 -10.90 7.65
C LEU A 207 0.98 -12.26 7.24
N ALA A 208 -0.06 -12.28 6.40
CA ALA A 208 -0.67 -13.50 5.90
C ALA A 208 0.26 -14.26 4.95
N CYS A 209 0.97 -13.55 4.06
CA CYS A 209 1.97 -14.14 3.18
C CYS A 209 3.11 -14.75 4.00
N PHE A 210 3.58 -14.02 5.02
CA PHE A 210 4.54 -14.51 6.01
C PHE A 210 4.05 -15.81 6.68
N ALA A 211 2.78 -15.84 7.13
CA ALA A 211 2.20 -17.03 7.75
C ALA A 211 2.18 -18.22 6.78
N THR A 212 1.72 -18.04 5.53
CA THR A 212 1.67 -19.11 4.52
C THR A 212 3.03 -19.73 4.26
N VAL A 213 4.03 -18.88 3.95
CA VAL A 213 5.36 -19.34 3.56
C VAL A 213 6.01 -20.06 4.75
N PHE A 214 5.95 -19.47 5.94
CA PHE A 214 6.53 -20.09 7.14
C PHE A 214 5.88 -21.42 7.50
N SER A 215 4.56 -21.55 7.31
CA SER A 215 3.82 -22.79 7.57
C SER A 215 4.27 -23.94 6.66
N ASN A 216 4.49 -23.65 5.37
CA ASN A 216 4.98 -24.63 4.41
C ASN A 216 6.40 -25.12 4.76
N PHE A 217 7.26 -24.23 5.25
CA PHE A 217 8.66 -24.56 5.53
C PHE A 217 8.86 -25.26 6.87
N VAL A 218 8.18 -24.82 7.93
CA VAL A 218 8.44 -25.28 9.30
C VAL A 218 7.66 -26.55 9.65
N ALA A 219 6.45 -26.70 9.12
CA ALA A 219 5.51 -27.69 9.62
C ALA A 219 5.41 -28.96 8.76
N GLY A 220 6.14 -29.03 7.64
CA GLY A 220 6.30 -30.24 6.81
C GLY A 220 5.06 -30.78 6.10
N ASP A 221 3.85 -30.56 6.60
CA ASP A 221 2.58 -31.06 6.03
C ASP A 221 1.32 -30.49 6.73
N ARG A 222 1.41 -29.38 7.48
CA ARG A 222 0.21 -28.76 8.09
C ARG A 222 -0.57 -27.97 7.04
N ILE A 223 -1.31 -28.68 6.20
CA ILE A 223 -2.22 -28.16 5.17
C ILE A 223 -3.10 -27.00 5.67
N PRO A 224 -3.73 -27.04 6.88
CA PRO A 224 -4.66 -25.99 7.30
C PRO A 224 -4.02 -24.61 7.42
N SER A 225 -2.80 -24.54 7.96
CA SER A 225 -2.09 -23.27 8.15
C SER A 225 -1.74 -22.57 6.85
N VAL A 226 -1.36 -23.35 5.84
CA VAL A 226 -0.98 -22.87 4.51
C VAL A 226 -2.23 -22.35 3.79
N VAL A 227 -3.33 -23.10 3.87
CA VAL A 227 -4.61 -22.72 3.29
C VAL A 227 -5.12 -21.42 3.92
N PHE A 228 -5.11 -21.29 5.24
CA PHE A 228 -5.61 -20.09 5.92
C PHE A 228 -4.74 -18.86 5.67
N GLY A 229 -3.41 -19.00 5.68
CA GLY A 229 -2.52 -17.92 5.27
C GLY A 229 -2.77 -17.48 3.82
N SER A 230 -2.98 -18.42 2.90
CA SER A 230 -3.24 -18.13 1.48
C SER A 230 -4.57 -17.41 1.28
N LEU A 231 -5.64 -17.88 1.95
CA LEU A 231 -6.95 -17.24 1.94
C LEU A 231 -6.89 -15.82 2.51
N ALA A 232 -6.17 -15.63 3.62
CA ALA A 232 -5.94 -14.31 4.20
C ALA A 232 -5.17 -13.40 3.24
N THR A 233 -4.14 -13.91 2.57
CA THR A 233 -3.33 -13.16 1.59
C THR A 233 -4.18 -12.69 0.42
N LEU A 234 -4.95 -13.60 -0.19
CA LEU A 234 -5.86 -13.30 -1.30
C LEU A 234 -6.92 -12.29 -0.87
N THR A 235 -7.54 -12.50 0.29
CA THR A 235 -8.58 -11.59 0.82
C THR A 235 -8.02 -10.21 1.10
N SER A 236 -6.78 -10.13 1.60
CA SER A 236 -6.10 -8.86 1.84
C SER A 236 -5.76 -8.12 0.56
N LEU A 237 -5.31 -8.84 -0.48
CA LEU A 237 -5.11 -8.26 -1.80
C LEU A 237 -6.42 -7.72 -2.39
N LEU A 238 -7.50 -8.51 -2.32
CA LEU A 238 -8.83 -8.10 -2.79
C LEU A 238 -9.35 -6.89 -2.01
N THR A 239 -9.19 -6.88 -0.68
CA THR A 239 -9.57 -5.75 0.18
C THR A 239 -8.82 -4.49 -0.25
N TRP A 240 -7.51 -4.60 -0.49
CA TRP A 240 -6.66 -3.48 -0.90
C TRP A 240 -7.04 -2.94 -2.28
N ILE A 241 -7.26 -3.82 -3.27
CA ILE A 241 -7.68 -3.43 -4.62
C ILE A 241 -9.06 -2.76 -4.58
N LEU A 242 -10.04 -3.38 -3.92
CA LEU A 242 -11.40 -2.84 -3.85
C LEU A 242 -11.45 -1.51 -3.10
N ALA A 243 -10.77 -1.38 -1.97
CA ALA A 243 -10.69 -0.11 -1.24
C ALA A 243 -10.02 0.99 -2.09
N SER A 244 -9.01 0.65 -2.89
CA SER A 244 -8.34 1.59 -3.81
C SER A 244 -9.28 2.06 -4.91
N VAL A 245 -10.00 1.12 -5.53
CA VAL A 245 -11.00 1.42 -6.58
C VAL A 245 -12.11 2.31 -6.00
N LEU A 246 -12.73 1.92 -4.88
CA LEU A 246 -13.79 2.68 -4.24
C LEU A 246 -13.32 4.08 -3.79
N LEU A 247 -12.07 4.21 -3.33
CA LEU A 247 -11.49 5.51 -3.01
C LEU A 247 -11.35 6.42 -4.24
N SER A 248 -11.05 5.86 -5.42
CA SER A 248 -10.94 6.64 -6.66
C SER A 248 -12.28 7.20 -7.17
N TYR A 249 -13.39 6.53 -6.84
CA TYR A 249 -14.76 6.96 -7.17
C TYR A 249 -15.39 7.84 -6.09
N ASN A 250 -14.73 7.99 -4.94
CA ASN A 250 -15.24 8.65 -3.74
C ASN A 250 -15.61 10.14 -3.89
N ARG A 251 -15.13 10.79 -4.95
CA ARG A 251 -15.25 12.24 -5.18
C ARG A 251 -15.93 12.58 -6.52
N ARG A 252 -16.67 11.65 -7.11
CA ARG A 252 -17.26 11.82 -8.45
C ARG A 252 -18.79 11.82 -8.37
N PRO A 253 -19.43 12.93 -7.95
CA PRO A 253 -20.89 12.98 -7.74
C PRO A 253 -21.70 12.81 -9.03
N PHE A 254 -21.19 13.26 -10.17
CA PHE A 254 -21.94 13.28 -11.43
C PHE A 254 -21.82 12.01 -12.26
N ILE A 255 -21.10 10.99 -11.78
CA ILE A 255 -20.94 9.74 -12.52
C ILE A 255 -22.01 8.74 -12.09
N THR A 256 -22.84 8.30 -13.03
CA THR A 256 -23.95 7.35 -12.83
C THR A 256 -23.54 5.87 -12.75
N ARG A 257 -22.24 5.58 -12.57
CA ARG A 257 -21.71 4.21 -12.51
C ARG A 257 -22.11 3.53 -11.20
N ASN A 258 -22.32 2.21 -11.23
CA ASN A 258 -22.61 1.47 -9.99
C ASN A 258 -21.53 1.65 -8.91
N LEU A 259 -20.27 1.86 -9.29
CA LEU A 259 -19.15 2.09 -8.35
C LEU A 259 -19.21 3.39 -7.54
N THR A 260 -20.08 4.34 -7.88
CA THR A 260 -20.29 5.57 -7.08
C THR A 260 -21.47 5.46 -6.12
N LYS A 261 -22.32 4.44 -6.28
CA LYS A 261 -23.54 4.24 -5.48
C LYS A 261 -23.22 3.79 -4.06
N ALA A 262 -23.97 4.32 -3.09
CA ALA A 262 -23.82 3.98 -1.69
C ALA A 262 -24.04 2.48 -1.43
N SER A 263 -24.96 1.84 -2.14
CA SER A 263 -25.22 0.40 -2.07
C SER A 263 -23.99 -0.45 -2.38
N THR A 264 -23.22 -0.08 -3.40
CA THR A 264 -22.02 -0.81 -3.79
C THR A 264 -20.93 -0.70 -2.74
N HIS A 265 -20.67 0.51 -2.23
CA HIS A 265 -19.68 0.68 -1.15
C HIS A 265 -20.11 -0.04 0.13
N PHE A 266 -21.38 0.11 0.53
CA PHE A 266 -21.95 -0.57 1.70
C PHE A 266 -21.86 -2.09 1.57
N GLY A 267 -22.29 -2.64 0.44
CA GLY A 267 -22.29 -4.07 0.18
C GLY A 267 -20.88 -4.66 0.16
N VAL A 268 -19.93 -4.01 -0.53
CA VAL A 268 -18.53 -4.46 -0.57
C VAL A 268 -17.91 -4.48 0.83
N TYR A 269 -18.05 -3.40 1.61
CA TYR A 269 -17.44 -3.35 2.94
C TYR A 269 -18.12 -4.29 3.95
N THR A 270 -19.44 -4.51 3.83
CA THR A 270 -20.15 -5.50 4.65
C THR A 270 -19.67 -6.92 4.33
N ALA A 271 -19.60 -7.27 3.04
CA ALA A 271 -19.13 -8.59 2.61
C ALA A 271 -17.67 -8.85 3.05
N LEU A 272 -16.78 -7.87 2.86
CA LEU A 272 -15.39 -7.97 3.32
C LEU A 272 -15.30 -8.06 4.85
N SER A 273 -16.12 -7.31 5.60
CA SER A 273 -16.15 -7.41 7.07
C SER A 273 -16.49 -8.82 7.54
N LEU A 274 -17.52 -9.44 6.96
CA LEU A 274 -17.91 -10.82 7.30
C LEU A 274 -16.84 -11.83 6.90
N LEU A 275 -16.18 -11.62 5.76
CA LEU A 275 -15.08 -12.48 5.32
C LEU A 275 -13.87 -12.39 6.26
N TRP A 276 -13.52 -11.18 6.73
CA TRP A 276 -12.46 -10.99 7.70
C TRP A 276 -12.79 -11.58 9.08
N LEU A 277 -14.06 -11.53 9.50
CA LEU A 277 -14.51 -12.24 10.70
C LEU A 277 -14.27 -13.75 10.58
N ALA A 278 -14.62 -14.35 9.44
CA ALA A 278 -14.38 -15.77 9.20
C ALA A 278 -12.88 -16.12 9.24
N ILE A 279 -12.03 -15.33 8.57
CA ILE A 279 -10.56 -15.52 8.57
C ILE A 279 -9.98 -15.34 9.97
N MET A 280 -10.46 -14.38 10.74
CA MET A 280 -10.04 -14.19 12.14
C MET A 280 -10.36 -15.44 12.98
N ILE A 281 -11.56 -16.00 12.85
CA ILE A 281 -11.94 -17.24 13.55
C ILE A 281 -11.01 -18.38 13.13
N MET A 282 -10.72 -18.52 11.84
CA MET A 282 -9.76 -19.53 11.34
C MET A 282 -8.38 -19.35 11.97
N PHE A 283 -7.83 -18.13 12.00
CA PHE A 283 -6.52 -17.91 12.64
C PHE A 283 -6.54 -18.14 14.15
N LEU A 284 -7.62 -17.79 14.86
CA LEU A 284 -7.75 -18.10 16.29
C LEU A 284 -7.67 -19.60 16.57
N THR A 285 -8.27 -20.44 15.70
CA THR A 285 -8.11 -21.90 15.84
C THR A 285 -6.65 -22.34 15.68
N GLN A 286 -5.91 -21.72 14.76
CA GLN A 286 -4.49 -22.03 14.54
C GLN A 286 -3.61 -21.51 15.67
N VAL A 287 -3.91 -20.35 16.24
CA VAL A 287 -3.22 -19.85 17.44
C VAL A 287 -3.35 -20.88 18.56
N ARG A 288 -4.56 -21.39 18.84
CA ARG A 288 -4.76 -22.39 19.89
C ARG A 288 -3.94 -23.67 19.66
N VAL A 289 -3.97 -24.18 18.42
CA VAL A 289 -3.29 -25.45 18.08
C VAL A 289 -1.77 -25.30 18.05
N ASN A 290 -1.27 -24.23 17.41
CA ASN A 290 0.16 -24.06 17.19
C ASN A 290 0.85 -23.44 18.40
N CYS A 291 0.23 -22.47 19.08
CA CYS A 291 0.81 -21.83 20.27
C CYS A 291 0.82 -22.75 21.50
N GLY A 292 -0.05 -23.75 21.56
CA GLY A 292 -0.12 -24.71 22.67
C GLY A 292 0.96 -25.81 22.61
N ALA A 293 1.64 -25.99 21.48
CA ALA A 293 2.71 -26.98 21.36
C ALA A 293 4.04 -26.42 21.88
N ILE A 294 4.65 -27.10 22.86
CA ILE A 294 5.95 -26.76 23.46
C ILE A 294 7.07 -27.30 22.57
N ASN A 295 7.16 -26.79 21.33
CA ASN A 295 8.27 -27.09 20.44
C ASN A 295 8.93 -25.77 20.03
N ASP A 296 10.26 -25.73 19.94
CA ASP A 296 11.06 -24.54 19.58
C ASP A 296 10.77 -24.00 18.16
N LEU A 297 9.99 -24.75 17.38
CA LEU A 297 9.50 -24.42 16.03
C LEU A 297 8.10 -23.80 16.02
N ASN A 298 7.73 -23.05 17.07
CA ASN A 298 6.38 -22.52 17.20
C ASN A 298 6.10 -21.33 16.24
N PRO A 299 5.18 -21.46 15.26
CA PRO A 299 4.78 -20.37 14.38
C PRO A 299 3.85 -19.34 15.07
N CYS A 300 3.60 -19.46 16.37
CA CYS A 300 2.75 -18.55 17.14
C CYS A 300 2.99 -17.03 16.91
N PRO A 301 4.26 -16.55 16.81
CA PRO A 301 4.52 -15.12 16.61
C PRO A 301 3.98 -14.55 15.29
N THR A 302 3.67 -15.38 14.28
CA THR A 302 3.08 -14.90 13.02
C THR A 302 1.55 -14.93 13.05
N TYR A 303 0.95 -15.95 13.68
CA TYR A 303 -0.51 -16.06 13.73
C TYR A 303 -1.17 -15.06 14.69
N ILE A 304 -0.54 -14.71 15.82
CA ILE A 304 -1.13 -13.75 16.76
C ILE A 304 -1.32 -12.37 16.08
N PRO A 305 -0.28 -11.76 15.45
CA PRO A 305 -0.45 -10.50 14.73
C PRO A 305 -1.42 -10.61 13.56
N ALA A 306 -1.37 -11.70 12.78
CA ALA A 306 -2.28 -11.91 11.66
C ALA A 306 -3.75 -12.01 12.11
N THR A 307 -3.99 -12.62 13.28
CA THR A 307 -5.31 -12.68 13.91
C THR A 307 -5.79 -11.29 14.34
N ALA A 308 -4.94 -10.55 15.08
CA ALA A 308 -5.26 -9.22 15.56
C ALA A 308 -5.56 -8.25 14.40
N MET A 309 -4.78 -8.32 13.32
CA MET A 309 -4.98 -7.49 12.13
C MET A 309 -6.26 -7.88 11.37
N SER A 310 -6.60 -9.18 11.29
CA SER A 310 -7.88 -9.64 10.74
C SER A 310 -9.07 -9.08 11.53
N PHE A 311 -8.96 -9.05 12.87
CA PHE A 311 -9.98 -8.43 13.73
C PHE A 311 -10.10 -6.92 13.49
N VAL A 312 -8.98 -6.19 13.45
CA VAL A 312 -8.98 -4.75 13.19
C VAL A 312 -9.60 -4.44 11.82
N LEU A 313 -9.27 -5.22 10.78
CA LEU A 313 -9.87 -5.08 9.45
C LEU A 313 -11.38 -5.33 9.49
N CYS A 314 -11.83 -6.39 10.16
CA CYS A 314 -13.26 -6.65 10.36
C CYS A 314 -13.97 -5.43 10.97
N ILE A 315 -13.46 -4.89 12.08
CA ILE A 315 -14.07 -3.73 12.75
C ILE A 315 -14.05 -2.49 11.85
N LEU A 316 -12.94 -2.17 11.21
CA LEU A 316 -12.82 -0.98 10.35
C LEU A 316 -13.77 -1.04 9.15
N LEU A 317 -13.90 -2.21 8.51
CA LEU A 317 -14.80 -2.43 7.38
C LEU A 317 -16.26 -2.32 7.82
N GLY A 318 -16.61 -2.92 8.97
CA GLY A 318 -17.95 -2.81 9.56
C GLY A 318 -18.33 -1.37 9.93
N VAL A 319 -17.43 -0.64 10.59
CA VAL A 319 -17.62 0.79 10.92
C VAL A 319 -17.79 1.62 9.65
N THR A 320 -17.01 1.33 8.61
CA THR A 320 -17.11 2.03 7.33
C THR A 320 -18.46 1.79 6.64
N ALA A 321 -18.93 0.54 6.63
CA ALA A 321 -20.25 0.20 6.11
C ALA A 321 -21.36 0.89 6.91
N ALA A 322 -21.31 0.82 8.24
CA ALA A 322 -22.28 1.49 9.12
C ALA A 322 -22.29 3.01 8.90
N TYR A 323 -21.12 3.63 8.77
CA TYR A 323 -21.00 5.06 8.47
C TYR A 323 -21.69 5.43 7.14
N ILE A 324 -21.46 4.66 6.08
CA ILE A 324 -22.12 4.88 4.78
C ILE A 324 -23.64 4.76 4.92
N TYR A 325 -24.14 3.73 5.58
CA TYR A 325 -25.57 3.52 5.81
C TYR A 325 -26.21 4.69 6.58
N MET A 326 -25.62 5.09 7.71
CA MET A 326 -26.11 6.20 8.53
C MET A 326 -26.13 7.50 7.73
N ARG A 327 -25.10 7.76 6.92
CA ARG A 327 -25.06 8.95 6.08
C ARG A 327 -26.11 8.96 4.98
N THR A 328 -26.33 7.83 4.31
CA THR A 328 -27.41 7.69 3.33
C THR A 328 -28.77 7.98 3.96
N LYS A 329 -29.05 7.41 5.14
CA LYS A 329 -30.30 7.64 5.87
C LYS A 329 -30.48 9.10 6.30
N LYS A 330 -29.42 9.75 6.79
CA LYS A 330 -29.46 11.16 7.20
C LYS A 330 -29.80 12.08 6.02
N CYS A 331 -29.34 11.77 4.82
CA CYS A 331 -29.62 12.54 3.61
C CYS A 331 -31.02 12.24 3.00
N GLY A 332 -31.87 11.44 3.66
CA GLY A 332 -33.19 11.07 3.14
C GLY A 332 -33.16 10.14 1.92
N GLY A 333 -31.98 9.65 1.54
CA GLY A 333 -31.78 8.82 0.35
C GLY A 333 -31.93 7.32 0.61
N THR A 334 -31.93 6.54 -0.47
CA THR A 334 -31.80 5.08 -0.41
C THR A 334 -30.38 4.68 -0.84
N LEU A 335 -29.90 3.53 -0.38
CA LEU A 335 -28.57 3.03 -0.75
C LEU A 335 -28.42 2.88 -2.29
N SER A 336 -29.49 2.51 -2.99
CA SER A 336 -29.47 2.29 -4.43
C SER A 336 -29.55 3.57 -5.26
N SER A 337 -30.19 4.62 -4.74
CA SER A 337 -30.40 5.89 -5.45
C SER A 337 -29.33 6.94 -5.17
N SER A 338 -28.67 6.89 -4.00
CA SER A 338 -27.72 7.93 -3.59
C SER A 338 -26.29 7.60 -3.98
N ASN A 339 -25.58 8.59 -4.51
CA ASN A 339 -24.13 8.49 -4.68
C ASN A 339 -23.42 8.85 -3.37
N VAL A 340 -22.29 8.18 -3.13
CA VAL A 340 -21.49 8.42 -1.93
C VAL A 340 -20.95 9.85 -1.87
N ALA A 341 -20.72 10.49 -3.02
CA ALA A 341 -20.30 11.88 -3.09
C ALA A 341 -21.43 12.89 -2.82
N GLU A 342 -22.71 12.48 -2.83
CA GLU A 342 -23.86 13.37 -2.52
C GLU A 342 -24.04 13.60 -1.03
N PHE A 343 -23.39 12.81 -0.17
CA PHE A 343 -23.41 13.03 1.31
C PHE A 343 -22.84 14.39 1.73
N ASP A 344 -22.20 15.07 0.79
CA ASP A 344 -21.58 16.38 0.92
C ASP A 344 -22.57 17.53 0.62
N GLY A 345 -23.75 17.21 0.06
CA GLY A 345 -24.75 18.15 -0.44
C GLY A 345 -25.64 18.83 0.61
N GLU A 346 -25.45 18.56 1.91
CA GLU A 346 -26.17 19.22 3.02
C GLU A 346 -26.01 20.76 3.00
N LYS A 347 -25.10 21.31 2.17
CA LYS A 347 -24.93 22.75 1.93
C LYS A 347 -25.36 23.26 0.54
N TYR A 348 -25.65 22.39 -0.42
CA TYR A 348 -25.97 22.83 -1.79
C TYR A 348 -27.46 23.12 -2.00
N GLY A 349 -28.35 22.45 -1.26
CA GLY A 349 -29.81 22.69 -1.35
C GLY A 349 -30.21 24.12 -0.98
N ASP A 350 -29.50 24.76 -0.06
CA ASP A 350 -29.79 26.14 0.36
C ASP A 350 -29.26 27.20 -0.62
N MET A 351 -28.26 26.86 -1.45
CA MET A 351 -27.71 27.79 -2.44
C MET A 351 -28.57 27.88 -3.71
N GLU A 352 -29.25 26.81 -4.12
CA GLU A 352 -30.19 26.86 -5.25
C GLU A 352 -31.47 27.65 -4.93
N LEU A 353 -31.96 27.59 -3.68
CA LEU A 353 -33.14 28.38 -3.28
C LEU A 353 -32.86 29.89 -3.25
N HIS A 354 -31.65 30.32 -2.86
CA HIS A 354 -31.31 31.74 -2.84
C HIS A 354 -30.90 32.29 -4.21
N GLY A 355 -30.33 31.48 -5.10
CA GLY A 355 -30.03 31.90 -6.48
C GLY A 355 -31.28 32.16 -7.32
N ALA A 356 -32.33 31.35 -7.15
CA ALA A 356 -33.60 31.54 -7.85
C ALA A 356 -34.44 32.72 -7.32
N GLN A 357 -34.23 33.14 -6.07
CA GLN A 357 -34.87 34.35 -5.53
C GLN A 357 -34.17 35.66 -5.93
N GLN A 358 -32.89 35.62 -6.33
CA GLN A 358 -32.15 36.82 -6.74
C GLN A 358 -32.25 37.15 -8.24
N SER A 359 -32.78 36.27 -9.09
CA SER A 359 -33.00 36.59 -10.52
C SER A 359 -34.38 37.20 -10.82
N ASN A 360 -35.23 37.39 -9.81
CA ASN A 360 -36.59 37.92 -9.95
C ASN A 360 -36.76 39.29 -9.24
N ALA A 361 -35.67 40.00 -8.95
CA ALA A 361 -35.69 41.36 -8.39
C ALA A 361 -35.00 42.35 -9.33
#